data_AF-A0A2E3QVC9-F1
#
_entry.id   AF-A0A2E3QVC9-F1
#
_cell.length_a   1.000
_cell.length_b   1.000
_cell.length_c   1.000
_cell.angle_alpha   90.00
_cell.angle_beta   90.00
_cell.angle_gamma   90.00
#
_symmetry.space_group_name_H-M   'P 1'
#
loop_
_entity.id
_entity.type
_entity.pdbx_description
1 polymer ?
#
loop_
_entity_poly.entity_id
_entity_poly.type
_entity_poly.pdbx_seq_one_letter_code
_entity_poly.pdbx_strand_id
1 'polypeptide(L)'
;MTPGRVLFVGLLAVAALLFVLNPGPDAFGEFLTDEAAARAEGSDTVSRFLQGRTGRKTAQTLGENAEHENYYLATVYTIDMNGRMPGGEQRYLGIAGWFTPLESDESRR
;
A
#
# COMPACT_ATOMS: atom_id res chain seq x y z
N MET A 1 38.08 3.69 -12.23
CA MET A 1 37.12 2.69 -11.73
C MET A 1 36.86 1.71 -12.87
N THR A 2 36.84 0.40 -12.60
CA THR A 2 36.43 -0.60 -13.62
C THR A 2 34.92 -0.49 -13.87
N PRO A 3 34.43 -0.75 -15.08
CA PRO A 3 32.99 -0.64 -15.42
C PRO A 3 32.10 -1.48 -14.50
N GLY A 4 32.58 -2.64 -14.03
CA GLY A 4 31.88 -3.45 -13.04
C GLY A 4 31.71 -2.77 -11.67
N ARG A 5 32.68 -1.95 -11.22
CA ARG A 5 32.54 -1.20 -9.96
C ARG A 5 31.53 -0.07 -10.10
N VAL A 6 31.47 0.58 -11.26
CA VAL A 6 30.48 1.65 -11.52
C VAL A 6 29.06 1.09 -11.54
N LEU A 7 28.84 -0.03 -12.23
CA LEU A 7 27.54 -0.73 -12.23
C LEU A 7 27.14 -1.17 -10.82
N PHE A 8 28.05 -1.77 -10.05
CA PHE A 8 27.78 -2.21 -8.70
C PHE A 8 27.41 -1.06 -7.76
N VAL A 9 28.18 0.03 -7.79
CA VAL A 9 27.88 1.24 -7.00
C VAL A 9 26.56 1.87 -7.43
N GLY A 10 26.28 1.91 -8.73
CA GLY A 10 24.99 2.38 -9.25
C GLY A 10 23.82 1.54 -8.73
N LEU A 11 23.96 0.22 -8.73
CA LEU A 11 22.92 -0.70 -8.24
C LEU A 11 22.69 -0.56 -6.72
N LEU A 12 23.75 -0.37 -5.95
CA LEU A 12 23.64 -0.06 -4.52
C LEU A 12 22.96 1.29 -4.28
N ALA A 13 23.26 2.31 -5.08
CA ALA A 13 22.60 3.61 -4.96
C ALA A 13 21.09 3.50 -5.25
N VAL A 14 20.71 2.73 -6.27
CA VAL A 14 19.30 2.44 -6.58
C VAL A 14 18.62 1.68 -5.43
N ALA A 15 19.26 0.64 -4.88
CA ALA A 15 18.71 -0.11 -3.76
C ALA A 15 18.54 0.77 -2.51
N ALA A 16 19.52 1.62 -2.20
CA ALA A 16 19.43 2.58 -1.09
C ALA A 16 18.30 3.60 -1.30
N LEU A 17 18.14 4.09 -2.53
CA LEU A 17 17.04 4.98 -2.89
C LEU A 17 15.67 4.31 -2.69
N LEU A 18 15.52 3.08 -3.19
CA LEU A 18 14.29 2.30 -3.01
C LEU A 18 13.99 2.01 -1.54
N PHE A 19 15.02 1.76 -0.73
CA PHE A 19 14.87 1.57 0.72
C PHE A 19 14.36 2.82 1.42
N VAL A 20 14.91 3.99 1.09
CA VAL A 20 14.47 5.28 1.66
C VAL A 20 13.07 5.67 1.21
N LEU A 21 12.71 5.32 -0.02
CA LEU A 21 11.39 5.61 -0.60
C LEU A 21 10.35 4.51 -0.34
N ASN A 22 10.70 3.44 0.38
CA ASN A 22 9.75 2.39 0.72
C ASN A 22 8.66 2.98 1.65
N PRO A 23 7.40 3.03 1.21
CA PRO A 23 6.38 3.77 1.94
C PRO A 23 6.00 3.04 3.24
N GLY A 24 5.93 3.81 4.33
CA GLY A 24 5.47 3.34 5.63
C GLY A 24 3.94 3.44 5.82
N PRO A 25 3.44 3.02 7.00
CA PRO A 25 2.00 3.02 7.31
C PRO A 25 1.32 4.38 7.17
N ASP A 26 2.00 5.47 7.53
CA ASP A 26 1.48 6.84 7.42
C ASP A 26 1.19 7.22 5.96
N ALA A 27 2.14 6.92 5.06
CA ALA A 27 1.99 7.16 3.62
C ALA A 27 0.85 6.31 3.03
N PHE A 28 0.64 5.11 3.58
CA PHE A 28 -0.47 4.27 3.17
C PHE A 28 -1.83 4.82 3.62
N GLY A 29 -1.93 5.34 4.85
CA GLY A 29 -3.14 6.03 5.33
C GLY A 29 -3.48 7.28 4.52
N GLU A 30 -2.47 8.03 4.08
CA GLU A 30 -2.63 9.18 3.18
C GLU A 30 -3.13 8.73 1.79
N PHE A 31 -2.52 7.69 1.21
CA PHE A 31 -3.00 7.08 -0.04
C PHE A 31 -4.48 6.66 0.06
N LEU A 32 -4.88 5.99 1.13
CA LEU A 32 -6.29 5.58 1.32
C LEU A 32 -7.23 6.79 1.43
N THR A 33 -6.77 7.88 2.03
CA THR A 33 -7.54 9.13 2.14
C THR A 33 -7.76 9.75 0.76
N ASP A 34 -6.69 9.84 -0.03
CA ASP A 34 -6.72 10.41 -1.38
C ASP A 34 -7.53 9.53 -2.32
N GLU A 35 -7.38 8.21 -2.22
CA GLU A 35 -8.13 7.24 -3.02
C GLU A 35 -9.64 7.29 -2.72
N ALA A 36 -10.01 7.44 -1.44
CA ALA A 36 -11.41 7.62 -1.04
C ALA A 36 -12.01 8.92 -1.57
N ALA A 37 -11.23 10.00 -1.61
CA ALA A 37 -11.65 11.29 -2.14
C ALA A 37 -11.76 11.26 -3.68
N ALA A 38 -10.77 10.68 -4.35
CA ALA A 38 -10.70 10.58 -5.81
C ALA A 38 -11.76 9.63 -6.39
N ARG A 39 -12.10 8.55 -5.66
CA ARG A 39 -13.12 7.56 -6.07
C ARG A 39 -14.46 7.74 -5.39
N ALA A 40 -14.76 8.94 -4.88
CA ALA A 40 -16.09 9.27 -4.38
C ALA A 40 -17.23 9.01 -5.41
N GLU A 41 -16.90 8.96 -6.71
CA GLU A 41 -17.83 8.65 -7.80
C GLU A 41 -17.78 7.17 -8.29
N GLY A 42 -16.83 6.36 -7.82
CA GLY A 42 -16.60 4.98 -8.28
C GLY A 42 -17.02 3.91 -7.26
N SER A 43 -17.51 2.75 -7.72
CA SER A 43 -18.11 1.70 -6.87
C SER A 43 -17.10 0.74 -6.22
N ASP A 44 -15.93 1.21 -5.80
CA ASP A 44 -14.87 0.33 -5.28
C ASP A 44 -15.06 0.01 -3.78
N THR A 45 -14.79 -1.22 -3.35
CA THR A 45 -15.14 -1.71 -2.00
C THR A 45 -14.48 -0.87 -0.88
N VAL A 46 -13.21 -0.51 -1.07
CA VAL A 46 -12.44 0.35 -0.15
C VAL A 46 -13.04 1.75 -0.05
N SER A 47 -13.39 2.35 -1.19
CA SER A 47 -13.98 3.69 -1.23
C SER A 47 -15.34 3.74 -0.52
N ARG A 48 -16.19 2.73 -0.71
CA ARG A 48 -17.49 2.61 -0.02
C ARG A 48 -17.31 2.41 1.49
N PHE A 49 -16.34 1.61 1.90
CA PHE A 49 -16.00 1.38 3.30
C PHE A 49 -15.53 2.66 4.01
N LEU A 50 -14.67 3.43 3.34
CA LEU A 50 -14.15 4.71 3.86
C LEU A 50 -15.20 5.83 3.84
N GLN A 51 -16.08 5.88 2.85
CA GLN A 51 -17.18 6.85 2.81
C GLN A 51 -18.22 6.61 3.92
N GLY A 52 -18.52 5.35 4.23
CA GLY A 52 -19.46 4.98 5.30
C GLY A 52 -18.98 5.34 6.72
N ARG A 53 -17.69 5.65 6.89
CA ARG A 53 -17.05 5.96 8.18
C ARG A 53 -16.17 7.20 8.03
N THR A 54 -16.73 8.41 8.26
CA THR A 54 -16.02 9.71 8.40
C THR A 54 -14.57 9.72 7.88
N GLY A 55 -14.41 9.67 6.54
CA GLY A 55 -13.31 9.00 5.84
C GLY A 55 -11.87 9.32 6.21
N ARG A 56 -11.54 10.55 6.65
CA ARG A 56 -10.13 10.93 6.92
C ARG A 56 -9.55 10.29 8.18
N LYS A 57 -10.30 10.32 9.29
CA LYS A 57 -9.83 9.73 10.56
C LYS A 57 -9.78 8.21 10.47
N THR A 58 -10.72 7.62 9.73
CA THR A 58 -10.80 6.17 9.52
C THR A 58 -9.68 5.67 8.61
N ALA A 59 -9.35 6.37 7.51
CA ALA A 59 -8.24 6.02 6.63
C ALA A 59 -6.88 6.02 7.35
N GLN A 60 -6.62 7.03 8.20
CA GLN A 60 -5.40 7.08 9.00
C GLN A 60 -5.30 5.93 9.99
N THR A 61 -6.37 5.65 10.74
CA THR A 61 -6.42 4.50 11.66
C THR A 61 -6.29 3.16 10.92
N LEU A 62 -6.82 3.05 9.69
CA LEU A 62 -6.64 1.87 8.85
C LEU A 62 -5.19 1.70 8.41
N GLY A 63 -4.51 2.77 7.99
CA GLY A 63 -3.10 2.71 7.67
C GLY A 63 -2.24 2.25 8.85
N GLU A 64 -2.50 2.80 10.04
CA GLU A 64 -1.79 2.44 11.28
C GLU A 64 -2.04 1.00 11.74
N ASN A 65 -3.25 0.47 11.52
CA ASN A 65 -3.64 -0.89 11.96
C ASN A 65 -3.60 -1.92 10.83
N ALA A 66 -3.18 -1.54 9.62
CA ALA A 66 -3.03 -2.48 8.52
C ALA A 66 -1.95 -3.50 8.85
N GLU A 67 -2.26 -4.77 8.62
CA GLU A 67 -1.24 -5.80 8.62
C GLU A 67 -0.27 -5.50 7.48
N HIS A 68 1.03 -5.54 7.76
CA HIS A 68 2.03 -5.21 6.77
C HIS A 68 3.24 -6.14 6.82
N GLU A 69 3.68 -6.57 5.65
CA GLU A 69 4.88 -7.38 5.45
C GLU A 69 5.93 -6.52 4.74
N ASN A 70 7.02 -6.17 5.44
CA ASN A 70 8.10 -5.35 4.90
C ASN A 70 9.21 -6.23 4.28
N TYR A 71 9.40 -6.10 2.98
CA TYR A 71 10.43 -6.78 2.17
C TYR A 71 11.64 -5.88 1.89
N TYR A 72 11.92 -4.92 2.78
CA TYR A 72 12.95 -3.88 2.72
C TYR A 72 12.75 -2.82 1.63
N LEU A 73 12.55 -3.24 0.38
CA LEU A 73 12.37 -2.33 -0.78
C LEU A 73 10.91 -2.14 -1.16
N ALA A 74 10.04 -3.00 -0.65
CA ALA A 74 8.61 -2.94 -0.85
C ALA A 74 7.92 -3.41 0.43
N THR A 75 6.66 -3.01 0.59
CA THR A 75 5.84 -3.42 1.72
C THR A 75 4.48 -3.83 1.20
N VAL A 76 4.00 -5.00 1.59
CA VAL A 76 2.62 -5.41 1.28
C VAL A 76 1.74 -5.02 2.46
N TYR A 77 0.68 -4.26 2.18
CA TYR A 77 -0.33 -3.87 3.15
C TYR A 77 -1.61 -4.67 2.92
N THR A 78 -2.19 -5.19 4.00
CA THR A 78 -3.45 -5.94 3.98
C THR A 78 -4.46 -5.23 4.88
N ILE A 79 -5.62 -4.94 4.32
CA ILE A 79 -6.75 -4.34 5.02
C ILE A 79 -7.88 -5.36 5.09
N ASP A 80 -8.33 -5.68 6.30
CA ASP A 80 -9.59 -6.40 6.52
C ASP A 80 -10.75 -5.41 6.63
N MET A 81 -11.57 -5.34 5.58
CA MET A 81 -12.75 -4.47 5.53
C MET A 81 -14.02 -5.13 6.09
N ASN A 82 -14.05 -6.46 6.24
CA ASN A 82 -15.24 -7.19 6.68
C ASN A 82 -15.17 -7.68 8.13
N GLY A 83 -14.03 -7.54 8.81
CA GLY A 83 -13.85 -7.88 10.21
C GLY A 83 -14.00 -9.38 10.46
N ARG A 84 -12.89 -10.14 10.39
CA ARG A 84 -12.83 -11.61 10.56
C ARG A 84 -13.80 -12.43 9.70
N MET A 85 -14.51 -11.83 8.75
CA MET A 85 -15.38 -12.52 7.80
C MET A 85 -14.66 -12.65 6.46
N PRO A 86 -14.74 -13.83 5.80
CA PRO A 86 -14.09 -14.04 4.51
C PRO A 86 -14.68 -13.12 3.41
N GLY A 87 -13.83 -12.69 2.47
CA GLY A 87 -14.25 -11.88 1.31
C GLY A 87 -14.15 -10.37 1.49
N GLY A 88 -13.32 -9.87 2.41
CA GLY A 88 -13.11 -8.44 2.65
C GLY A 88 -11.66 -8.00 2.75
N GLU A 89 -10.71 -8.88 2.42
CA GLU A 89 -9.28 -8.58 2.46
C GLU A 89 -8.85 -7.89 1.16
N GLN A 90 -8.36 -6.66 1.27
CA GLN A 90 -7.72 -5.96 0.16
C GLN A 90 -6.24 -5.82 0.42
N ARG A 91 -5.43 -6.20 -0.57
CA ARG A 91 -3.97 -6.11 -0.51
C ARG A 91 -3.45 -5.02 -1.43
N TYR A 92 -2.40 -4.33 -0.98
CA TYR A 92 -1.70 -3.30 -1.72
C TYR A 92 -0.20 -3.52 -1.65
N LEU A 93 0.48 -3.42 -2.79
CA LEU A 93 1.93 -3.35 -2.87
C LEU A 93 2.37 -1.90 -2.80
N GLY A 94 3.05 -1.53 -1.71
CA GLY A 94 3.76 -0.27 -1.54
C GLY A 94 5.21 -0.38 -2.03
N ILE A 95 5.62 0.45 -2.99
CA ILE A 95 7.01 0.51 -3.48
C ILE A 95 7.33 1.92 -3.98
N ALA A 96 8.49 2.46 -3.58
CA ALA A 96 9.00 3.76 -4.05
C ALA A 96 7.99 4.94 -3.94
N GLY A 97 7.14 4.94 -2.92
CA GLY A 97 6.07 5.94 -2.72
C GLY A 97 4.78 5.68 -3.51
N TRP A 98 4.68 4.56 -4.21
CA TRP A 98 3.48 4.17 -4.98
C TRP A 98 2.76 3.02 -4.29
N PHE A 99 1.45 2.95 -4.50
CA PHE A 99 0.60 1.84 -4.03
C PHE A 99 -0.20 1.26 -5.20
N THR A 100 -0.08 -0.06 -5.38
CA THR A 100 -0.81 -0.79 -6.43
C THR A 100 -1.66 -1.88 -5.80
N PRO A 101 -2.96 -1.98 -6.11
CA PRO A 101 -3.79 -3.07 -5.62
C PRO A 101 -3.26 -4.41 -6.15
N LEU A 102 -3.13 -5.39 -5.26
CA LEU A 102 -2.89 -6.77 -5.62
C LEU A 102 -4.25 -7.46 -5.76
N GLU A 103 -4.38 -8.40 -6.69
CA GLU A 103 -5.60 -9.22 -6.81
C GLU A 103 -5.90 -9.85 -5.44
N SER A 104 -7.13 -9.63 -4.95
CA SER A 104 -7.63 -10.31 -3.76
C SER A 104 -7.77 -11.80 -4.09
N ASP A 105 -7.49 -12.67 -3.11
CA ASP A 105 -7.53 -14.14 -3.26
C ASP A 105 -8.92 -14.69 -3.67
N GLU A 106 -9.94 -13.83 -3.83
CA GLU A 106 -11.24 -14.17 -4.42
C GLU A 106 -11.15 -14.57 -5.90
N SER A 107 -10.12 -14.18 -6.65
CA SER A 107 -9.97 -14.57 -8.06
C SER A 107 -9.52 -16.03 -8.25
N ARG A 108 -9.21 -16.77 -7.18
CA ARG A 108 -8.64 -18.13 -7.23
C ARG A 108 -9.59 -19.25 -6.74
N ARG A 109 -10.89 -18.99 -6.58
CA ARG A 109 -11.89 -20.02 -6.23
C ARG A 109 -12.91 -20.25 -7.33
#